data_AF-A0A957LTC5-F1
#
_entry.id   AF-A0A957LTC5-F1
#
_cell.length_a   1.000
_cell.length_b   1.000
_cell.length_c   1.000
_cell.angle_alpha   90.00
_cell.angle_beta   90.00
_cell.angle_gamma   90.00
#
_symmetry.space_group_name_H-M   'P 1'
#
loop_
_entity.id
_entity.type
_entity.pdbx_description
1 polymer ?
#
loop_
_entity_poly.entity_id
_entity_poly.type
_entity_poly.pdbx_seq_one_letter_code
_entity_poly.pdbx_strand_id
1 'polypeptide(L)'
;MSDATHLGTALIDDPYLLFDHAPISLWVQDFSGIRRLFDQVRAQGVHELGAYLERRPDFVTACMGQIVVCDVNLETVRMLGAESKDHLLANLDRILRDGMAHHFQAELTALWDSATNWSGEGINYALDGSALDILL
;
A
#
# COMPACT_ATOMS: atom_id res chain seq x y z
N MET A 1 0.13 -30.62 -33.23
CA MET A 1 -0.07 -30.68 -31.77
C MET A 1 1.27 -30.62 -31.08
N SER A 2 1.83 -29.43 -30.88
CA SER A 2 2.96 -29.18 -29.97
C SER A 2 3.20 -27.68 -29.92
N ASP A 3 2.61 -26.97 -28.96
CA ASP A 3 3.09 -25.61 -28.61
C ASP A 3 2.58 -25.12 -27.24
N ALA A 4 2.67 -25.95 -26.20
CA ALA A 4 2.23 -25.59 -24.84
C ALA A 4 3.35 -25.64 -23.79
N THR A 5 4.58 -25.97 -24.16
CA THR A 5 5.65 -26.24 -23.18
C THR A 5 6.62 -25.07 -23.00
N HIS A 6 6.62 -24.07 -23.88
CA HIS A 6 7.65 -23.02 -23.87
C HIS A 6 7.32 -21.76 -23.04
N LEU A 7 6.06 -21.57 -22.64
CA LEU A 7 5.62 -20.42 -21.84
C LEU A 7 5.89 -20.57 -20.33
N GLY A 8 6.07 -21.80 -19.83
CA GLY A 8 6.19 -22.06 -18.40
C GLY A 8 7.54 -21.69 -17.77
N THR A 9 8.61 -21.56 -18.56
CA THR A 9 9.98 -21.35 -18.04
C THR A 9 10.40 -19.88 -18.06
N ALA A 10 9.86 -19.07 -18.97
CA ALA A 10 10.25 -17.66 -19.12
C ALA A 10 9.74 -16.75 -17.98
N LEU A 11 8.65 -17.13 -17.31
CA LEU A 11 8.12 -16.38 -16.16
C LEU A 11 9.01 -16.45 -14.91
N ILE A 12 9.97 -17.40 -14.85
CA ILE A 12 10.78 -17.66 -13.65
C ILE A 12 12.07 -16.80 -13.64
N ASP A 13 12.56 -16.37 -14.80
CA ASP A 13 13.87 -15.69 -14.93
C ASP A 13 13.77 -14.15 -14.97
N ASP A 14 12.56 -13.58 -15.00
CA ASP A 14 12.35 -12.14 -14.90
C ASP A 14 11.39 -11.80 -13.74
N PRO A 15 11.90 -11.29 -12.60
CA PRO A 15 11.08 -10.95 -11.45
C PRO A 15 10.06 -9.84 -11.74
N TYR A 16 10.29 -9.01 -12.75
CA TYR A 16 9.33 -7.97 -13.17
C TYR A 16 8.11 -8.59 -13.83
N LEU A 17 8.28 -9.65 -14.63
CA LEU A 17 7.16 -10.40 -15.22
C LEU A 17 6.29 -11.04 -14.14
N LEU A 18 6.88 -11.58 -13.06
CA LEU A 18 6.10 -12.14 -11.94
C LEU A 18 5.30 -11.05 -11.21
N PHE A 19 5.92 -9.92 -10.91
CA PHE A 19 5.24 -8.80 -10.25
C PHE A 19 4.08 -8.28 -11.12
N ASP A 20 4.35 -7.96 -12.38
CA ASP A 20 3.38 -7.30 -13.27
C ASP A 20 2.17 -8.17 -13.60
N HIS A 21 2.36 -9.49 -13.69
CA HIS A 21 1.31 -10.44 -14.07
C HIS A 21 0.77 -11.29 -12.91
N ALA A 22 1.15 -10.99 -11.67
CA ALA A 22 0.53 -11.64 -10.50
C ALA A 22 -0.99 -11.41 -10.51
N PRO A 23 -1.83 -12.44 -10.27
CA PRO A 23 -3.29 -12.34 -10.33
C PRO A 23 -3.90 -11.70 -9.08
N ILE A 24 -3.11 -10.94 -8.32
CA ILE A 24 -3.50 -10.23 -7.11
C ILE A 24 -2.97 -8.81 -7.19
N SER A 25 -3.68 -7.85 -6.60
CA SER A 25 -3.23 -6.46 -6.53
C SER A 25 -1.94 -6.37 -5.71
N LEU A 26 -0.88 -5.79 -6.29
CA LEU A 26 0.41 -5.59 -5.63
C LEU A 26 0.85 -4.13 -5.72
N TRP A 27 1.39 -3.64 -4.61
CA TRP A 27 1.88 -2.27 -4.46
C TRP A 27 3.32 -2.31 -3.94
N VAL A 28 4.17 -1.46 -4.49
CA VAL A 28 5.49 -1.16 -3.94
C VAL A 28 5.43 0.23 -3.33
N GLN A 29 5.67 0.34 -2.03
CA GLN A 29 5.55 1.59 -1.28
C GLN A 29 6.82 1.90 -0.49
N ASP A 30 7.22 3.17 -0.47
CA ASP A 30 8.25 3.69 0.41
C ASP A 30 7.62 4.33 1.65
N PHE A 31 7.92 3.74 2.81
CA PHE A 31 7.51 4.23 4.13
C PHE A 31 8.62 4.98 4.87
N SER A 32 9.72 5.37 4.19
CA SER A 32 10.84 6.08 4.78
C SER A 32 10.43 7.39 5.47
N GLY A 33 9.42 8.08 4.93
CA GLY A 33 8.86 9.28 5.55
C GLY A 33 8.16 9.00 6.88
N ILE A 34 7.40 7.92 6.97
CA ILE A 34 6.77 7.47 8.22
C ILE A 34 7.83 7.12 9.25
N ARG A 35 8.89 6.41 8.85
CA ARG A 35 10.00 6.10 9.75
C ARG A 35 10.63 7.35 10.35
N ARG A 36 10.84 8.40 9.54
CA ARG A 36 11.36 9.69 10.04
C ARG A 36 10.42 10.34 11.06
N LEU A 37 9.10 10.29 10.83
CA LEU A 37 8.11 10.75 11.80
C LEU A 37 8.16 9.94 13.10
N PHE A 38 8.30 8.62 13.00
CA PHE A 38 8.43 7.75 14.18
C PHE A 38 9.69 8.07 14.98
N ASP A 39 10.83 8.28 14.32
CA ASP A 39 12.09 8.64 14.99
C ASP A 39 11.96 9.96 15.76
N GLN A 40 11.23 10.95 15.21
CA GLN A 40 10.93 12.22 15.90
C GLN A 40 10.04 12.02 17.13
N VAL A 41 9.07 11.12 17.07
CA VAL A 41 8.16 10.80 18.18
C VAL A 41 8.90 10.02 19.27
N ARG A 42 9.75 9.07 18.90
CA ARG A 42 10.62 8.33 19.86
C ARG A 42 11.59 9.26 20.59
N ALA A 43 12.15 10.24 19.89
CA ALA A 43 13.03 11.24 20.50
C ALA A 43 12.34 12.10 21.58
N GLN A 44 11.00 12.15 21.60
CA GLN A 44 10.20 12.80 22.63
C GLN A 44 9.90 11.89 23.84
N GLY A 45 10.43 10.66 23.86
CA GLY A 45 10.21 9.68 24.94
C GLY A 45 8.92 8.88 24.81
N VAL A 46 8.29 8.88 23.64
CA VAL A 46 7.11 8.05 23.36
C VAL A 46 7.55 6.63 23.04
N HIS A 47 6.97 5.65 23.74
CA HIS A 47 7.21 4.22 23.55
C HIS A 47 5.98 3.46 23.06
N GLU A 48 4.79 3.87 23.52
CA GLU A 48 3.49 3.28 23.15
C GLU A 48 2.81 4.13 22.07
N LEU A 49 2.90 3.70 20.81
CA LEU A 49 2.32 4.46 19.69
C LEU A 49 0.80 4.56 19.79
N GLY A 50 0.10 3.50 20.20
CA GLY A 50 -1.36 3.51 20.32
C GLY A 50 -1.88 4.65 21.19
N ALA A 51 -1.33 4.80 22.41
CA ALA A 51 -1.68 5.89 23.32
C ALA A 51 -1.24 7.29 22.81
N TYR A 52 -0.25 7.36 21.92
CA TYR A 52 0.11 8.60 21.24
C TYR A 52 -0.92 8.97 20.17
N LEU A 53 -1.35 8.01 19.35
CA LEU A 53 -2.34 8.21 18.29
C LEU A 53 -3.71 8.62 18.84
N GLU A 54 -4.14 8.07 19.98
CA GLU A 54 -5.38 8.50 20.66
C GLU A 54 -5.39 9.99 21.01
N ARG A 55 -4.22 10.55 21.37
CA ARG A 55 -4.06 11.96 21.73
C ARG A 55 -3.74 12.84 20.53
N ARG A 56 -3.30 12.25 19.41
CA ARG A 56 -2.81 12.91 18.20
C ARG A 56 -3.38 12.24 16.94
N PRO A 57 -4.71 12.29 16.73
CA PRO A 57 -5.32 11.68 15.54
C PRO A 57 -4.82 12.31 14.23
N ASP A 58 -4.37 13.57 14.28
CA ASP A 58 -3.72 14.27 13.17
C ASP A 58 -2.42 13.60 12.70
N PHE A 59 -1.76 12.83 13.58
CA PHE A 59 -0.53 12.11 13.24
C PHE A 59 -0.79 10.99 12.24
N VAL A 60 -1.96 10.35 12.26
CA VAL A 60 -2.34 9.34 11.25
C VAL A 60 -2.36 9.99 9.87
N THR A 61 -3.04 11.12 9.72
CA THR A 61 -3.07 11.89 8.47
C THR A 61 -1.67 12.33 8.03
N ALA A 62 -0.83 12.78 8.97
CA ALA A 62 0.55 13.15 8.67
C ALA A 62 1.36 11.95 8.12
N CYS A 63 1.21 10.77 8.73
CA CYS A 63 1.85 9.55 8.24
C CYS A 63 1.32 9.12 6.87
N MET A 64 0.01 9.20 6.62
CA MET A 64 -0.57 8.90 5.30
C MET A 64 0.04 9.80 4.21
N GLY A 65 0.20 11.09 4.50
CA GLY A 65 0.85 12.04 3.58
C GLY A 65 2.36 11.80 3.37
N GLN A 66 2.98 10.83 4.06
CA GLN A 66 4.36 10.41 3.84
C GLN A 66 4.48 9.13 3.01
N ILE A 67 3.38 8.47 2.66
CA ILE A 67 3.41 7.27 1.81
C ILE A 67 3.76 7.67 0.39
N VAL A 68 4.76 7.01 -0.18
CA VAL A 68 5.09 7.13 -1.60
C VAL A 68 4.83 5.80 -2.27
N VAL A 69 3.93 5.77 -3.25
CA VAL A 69 3.70 4.59 -4.09
C VAL A 69 4.72 4.62 -5.22
N CYS A 70 5.63 3.64 -5.23
CA CYS A 70 6.72 3.55 -6.19
C CYS A 70 6.30 2.80 -7.47
N ASP A 71 5.50 1.75 -7.33
CA ASP A 71 5.00 0.94 -8.45
C ASP A 71 3.73 0.17 -8.04
N VAL A 72 2.95 -0.24 -9.03
CA VAL A 72 1.78 -1.11 -8.90
C VAL A 72 1.80 -2.14 -10.03
N ASN A 73 1.22 -3.32 -9.83
CA ASN A 73 1.12 -4.28 -10.92
C ASN A 73 -0.11 -4.06 -11.81
N LEU A 74 -0.20 -4.81 -12.91
CA LEU A 74 -1.30 -4.65 -13.88
C LEU A 74 -2.66 -5.06 -13.30
N GLU A 75 -2.68 -5.99 -12.35
CA GLU A 75 -3.91 -6.37 -11.67
C GLU A 75 -4.48 -5.24 -10.82
N THR A 76 -3.63 -4.49 -10.10
CA THR A 76 -4.03 -3.26 -9.39
C THR A 76 -4.61 -2.21 -10.33
N VAL A 77 -3.97 -1.98 -11.49
CA VAL A 77 -4.45 -1.06 -12.53
C VAL A 77 -5.85 -1.46 -13.01
N ARG A 78 -6.04 -2.75 -13.32
CA ARG A 78 -7.32 -3.30 -13.76
C ARG A 78 -8.39 -3.18 -12.69
N MET A 79 -8.08 -3.59 -11.46
CA MET A 79 -9.01 -3.58 -10.32
C MET A 79 -9.52 -2.17 -10.00
N LEU A 80 -8.66 -1.17 -10.09
CA LEU A 80 -9.00 0.23 -9.80
C LEU A 80 -9.52 1.02 -11.02
N GLY A 81 -9.65 0.37 -12.17
CA GLY A 81 -10.22 0.96 -13.38
C GLY A 81 -9.34 2.04 -14.02
N ALA A 82 -8.01 1.91 -13.92
CA ALA A 82 -7.07 2.84 -14.55
C ALA A 82 -6.65 2.34 -15.95
N GLU A 83 -6.31 3.28 -16.84
CA GLU A 83 -5.86 2.98 -18.21
C GLU A 83 -4.39 2.50 -18.27
N SER A 84 -3.58 2.88 -17.29
CA SER A 84 -2.15 2.53 -17.18
C SER A 84 -1.65 2.70 -15.74
N LYS A 85 -0.44 2.21 -15.45
CA LYS A 85 0.24 2.47 -14.17
C LYS A 85 0.40 3.97 -13.93
N ASP A 86 0.88 4.72 -14.93
CA ASP A 86 1.07 6.16 -14.81
C ASP A 86 -0.25 6.90 -14.53
N HIS A 87 -1.34 6.49 -15.19
CA HIS A 87 -2.66 7.05 -14.94
C HIS A 87 -3.12 6.78 -13.51
N LEU A 88 -2.87 5.57 -12.98
CA LEU A 88 -3.16 5.24 -11.59
C LEU A 88 -2.34 6.10 -10.62
N LEU A 89 -1.01 6.17 -10.81
CA LEU A 89 -0.10 6.93 -9.95
C LEU A 89 -0.43 8.43 -9.94
N ALA A 90 -0.91 8.97 -11.06
CA ALA A 90 -1.35 10.36 -11.17
C ALA A 90 -2.69 10.66 -10.45
N ASN A 91 -3.43 9.64 -10.00
CA ASN A 91 -4.75 9.76 -9.37
C ASN A 91 -4.82 9.09 -7.98
N LEU A 92 -3.69 8.91 -7.30
CA LEU A 92 -3.62 8.23 -6.00
C LEU A 92 -4.50 8.90 -4.92
N ASP A 93 -4.65 10.22 -4.97
CA ASP A 93 -5.50 11.00 -4.07
C ASP A 93 -6.98 10.63 -4.17
N ARG A 94 -7.42 10.12 -5.32
CA ARG A 94 -8.80 9.63 -5.54
C ARG A 94 -8.99 8.20 -5.06
N ILE A 95 -7.90 7.44 -4.95
CA ILE A 95 -7.88 6.01 -4.58
C ILE A 95 -7.65 5.84 -3.08
N LEU A 96 -6.64 6.50 -2.54
CA LEU A 96 -6.16 6.42 -1.16
C LEU A 96 -6.73 7.57 -0.33
N ARG A 97 -8.02 7.49 0.01
CA ARG A 97 -8.76 8.55 0.71
C ARG A 97 -9.78 8.02 1.69
N ASP A 98 -10.50 8.93 2.34
CA ASP A 98 -11.69 8.68 3.14
C ASP A 98 -11.54 7.50 4.12
N GLY A 99 -12.16 6.35 3.82
CA GLY A 99 -12.19 5.15 4.66
C GLY A 99 -10.83 4.53 4.97
N MET A 100 -9.78 4.84 4.21
CA MET A 100 -8.43 4.28 4.42
C MET A 100 -7.87 4.60 5.82
N ALA A 101 -8.14 5.79 6.35
CA ALA A 101 -7.51 6.27 7.59
C ALA A 101 -7.84 5.41 8.82
N HIS A 102 -9.02 4.80 8.86
CA HIS A 102 -9.47 3.99 10.01
C HIS A 102 -8.64 2.71 10.17
N HIS A 103 -8.19 2.11 9.06
CA HIS A 103 -7.43 0.87 9.07
C HIS A 103 -5.92 1.11 9.24
N PHE A 104 -5.47 2.29 8.82
CA PHE A 104 -4.06 2.65 8.80
C PHE A 104 -3.41 2.70 10.20
N GLN A 105 -4.19 2.93 11.27
CA GLN A 105 -3.67 2.93 12.64
C GLN A 105 -3.07 1.57 13.06
N ALA A 106 -3.68 0.46 12.65
CA ALA A 106 -3.17 -0.88 12.97
C ALA A 106 -1.85 -1.15 12.23
N GLU A 107 -1.77 -0.77 10.97
CA GLU A 107 -0.55 -0.85 10.16
C GLU A 107 0.58 0.02 10.76
N LEU A 108 0.28 1.27 11.15
CA LEU A 108 1.25 2.15 11.82
C LEU A 108 1.78 1.53 13.11
N THR A 109 0.94 0.84 13.88
CA THR A 109 1.35 0.15 15.10
C THR A 109 2.31 -1.00 14.77
N ALA A 110 1.99 -1.83 13.76
CA ALA A 110 2.88 -2.89 13.31
C ALA A 110 4.24 -2.34 12.81
N LEU A 111 4.22 -1.27 12.02
CA LEU A 111 5.44 -0.59 11.55
C LEU A 111 6.26 -0.01 12.71
N TRP A 112 5.60 0.54 13.73
CA TRP A 112 6.27 1.07 14.92
C TRP A 112 7.00 -0.03 15.69
N ASP A 113 6.39 -1.21 15.80
CA ASP A 113 7.01 -2.37 16.43
C ASP A 113 8.07 -3.05 15.54
N SER A 114 8.40 -2.44 14.40
CA SER A 114 9.35 -2.95 13.40
C SER A 114 8.94 -4.29 12.81
N ALA A 115 7.63 -4.59 12.80
CA ALA A 115 7.10 -5.76 12.10
C ALA A 115 7.35 -5.62 10.60
N THR A 116 7.73 -6.73 9.96
CA THR A 116 7.96 -6.79 8.51
C THR A 116 6.75 -7.29 7.74
N ASN A 117 5.70 -7.71 8.44
CA ASN A 117 4.44 -8.14 7.89
C ASN A 117 3.31 -7.67 8.79
N TRP A 118 2.18 -7.38 8.17
CA TRP A 118 0.91 -7.09 8.81
C TRP A 118 -0.19 -7.53 7.85
N SER A 119 -1.36 -7.84 8.38
CA SER A 119 -2.54 -8.09 7.57
C SER A 119 -3.77 -7.47 8.22
N GLY A 120 -4.70 -6.99 7.40
CA GLY A 120 -5.94 -6.42 7.87
C GLY A 120 -6.95 -6.19 6.75
N GLU A 121 -8.08 -5.63 7.12
CA GLU A 121 -9.09 -5.20 6.15
C GLU A 121 -8.93 -3.70 5.92
N GLY A 122 -9.29 -3.22 4.74
CA GLY A 122 -9.23 -1.82 4.36
C GLY A 122 -10.22 -1.48 3.26
N ILE A 123 -10.28 -0.19 2.91
CA ILE A 123 -11.10 0.30 1.80
C ILE A 123 -10.21 1.16 0.90
N ASN A 124 -10.22 0.84 -0.39
CA ASN A 124 -9.74 1.71 -1.46
C ASN A 124 -10.91 2.16 -2.35
N TYR A 125 -10.68 3.15 -3.20
CA TYR A 125 -11.68 3.60 -4.17
C TYR A 125 -11.17 3.41 -5.59
N ALA A 126 -11.97 2.77 -6.44
CA ALA A 126 -11.69 2.74 -7.87
C ALA A 126 -11.85 4.14 -8.49
N LEU A 127 -11.31 4.37 -9.68
CA LEU A 127 -11.36 5.69 -10.33
C LEU A 127 -12.77 6.10 -10.77
N ASP A 128 -13.71 5.16 -10.87
CA ASP A 128 -15.14 5.44 -11.05
C ASP A 128 -15.85 5.91 -9.76
N GLY A 129 -15.13 5.89 -8.63
CA GLY A 129 -15.61 6.31 -7.31
C GLY A 129 -16.21 5.19 -6.47
N SER A 130 -16.31 3.95 -6.98
CA SER A 130 -16.79 2.82 -6.20
C SER A 130 -15.81 2.46 -5.08
N ALA A 131 -16.35 2.11 -3.90
CA ALA A 131 -15.56 1.61 -2.79
C ALA A 131 -15.26 0.12 -2.99
N LEU A 132 -14.02 -0.27 -2.74
CA LEU A 132 -13.53 -1.63 -2.79
C LEU A 132 -13.04 -2.04 -1.40
N ASP A 133 -13.67 -3.05 -0.82
CA ASP A 133 -13.13 -3.72 0.36
C ASP A 133 -11.89 -4.53 -0.06
N ILE A 134 -10.80 -4.33 0.66
CA ILE A 134 -9.51 -4.98 0.39
C ILE A 134 -9.03 -5.72 1.62
N LEU A 135 -8.31 -6.82 1.38
CA LEU A 135 -7.41 -7.40 2.37
C LEU A 135 -6.00 -6.87 2.10
N LEU A 136 -5.37 -6.36 3.15
CA LEU A 136 -3.97 -5.95 3.21
C LEU A 136 -3.16 -7.05 3.89
#